data_AF-A0A1B6MDV3-F1
#
_entry.id   AF-A0A1B6MDV3-F1
#
_cell.length_a   1.000
_cell.length_b   1.000
_cell.length_c   1.000
_cell.angle_alpha   90.00
_cell.angle_beta   90.00
_cell.angle_gamma   90.00
#
_symmetry.space_group_name_H-M   'P 1'
#
loop_
_entity.id
_entity.type
_entity.pdbx_description
1 polymer ?
#
loop_
_entity_poly.entity_id
_entity_poly.type
_entity_poly.pdbx_seq_one_letter_code
_entity_poly.pdbx_strand_id
1 'polypeptide(L)'
;DLIDKPMGVMALLDEECWFPKATDKSFVEKLVSAHNEHPKFIKTDFRGIADFAIIHYAGKVDYSATKWLMKNMDPLNENVVFLLQASQDPFVCHIWKDAEIVGMAQQAMSDTQFGARTRKGMFRTVSQLYKEQLAKLMVTLRNTNPNFVRCIIPNHEKRAGKIDAPLVLDQLRCNGVLEGIRICRQGFPNRIPFQEFRQRYELLTPNVIPKGFMDGKKACEKMIEALELDPNLFRVGQSKIFFRAGVLAHLEEERDYKITDLIVNFQAYCRGILARRNYQKRLQQLNAIRIIQRNCSAYLKLRNWQWWRLYTKVKPLLEVTKQEEKLTQKEDELKQVREKLDSQMRSSEEYERRLQVAVDEKNMLQEQLQAEVELCAEAEEMRARLAARKQELEEILHDLEARIEEEEERSNNLTSEKKKLQLNIQDLEEQLEEEEAARQKLQLEKVQCDARLKKLEEDCALMEDTNSKLLKEKKVLEERAADLAQTLAEEEEKAKHLAKLKSKHESTIAELEERLLKDHQQRQEMDRNKRKVETEVNDLKEQLNERKLQVEELQLQLG
;
A
#
# COMPACT_ATOMS: atom_id res chain seq x y z
N ASP A 1 6.16 16.60 15.65
CA ASP A 1 5.01 17.16 14.93
C ASP A 1 4.46 16.16 13.96
N LEU A 2 3.16 15.87 14.09
CA LEU A 2 2.43 14.90 13.27
C LEU A 2 1.79 15.55 12.04
N ILE A 3 1.49 16.84 12.13
CA ILE A 3 0.71 17.57 11.10
C ILE A 3 1.63 18.22 10.06
N ASP A 4 2.70 18.92 10.50
CA ASP A 4 3.50 19.79 9.61
C ASP A 4 4.83 19.18 9.11
N LYS A 5 5.25 18.03 9.64
CA LYS A 5 6.52 17.36 9.27
C LYS A 5 6.51 16.85 7.81
N PRO A 6 7.70 16.55 7.23
CA PRO A 6 7.76 15.72 6.02
C PRO A 6 7.02 14.40 6.27
N MET A 7 6.16 13.99 5.33
CA MET A 7 5.22 12.86 5.49
C MET A 7 4.22 13.00 6.64
N GLY A 8 3.94 14.22 7.11
CA GLY A 8 2.86 14.49 8.08
C GLY A 8 1.48 14.54 7.45
N VAL A 9 0.44 14.74 8.26
CA VAL A 9 -0.97 14.78 7.83
C VAL A 9 -1.19 15.69 6.62
N MET A 10 -0.65 16.92 6.63
CA MET A 10 -0.84 17.87 5.52
C MET A 10 -0.08 17.44 4.26
N ALA A 11 1.12 16.89 4.41
CA ALA A 11 1.92 16.43 3.27
C ALA A 11 1.25 15.24 2.57
N LEU A 12 0.75 14.28 3.33
CA LEU A 12 0.01 13.13 2.78
C LEU A 12 -1.31 13.56 2.13
N LEU A 13 -1.97 14.59 2.66
CA LEU A 13 -3.18 15.15 2.04
C LEU A 13 -2.85 15.81 0.70
N ASP A 14 -1.74 16.55 0.63
CA ASP A 14 -1.28 17.21 -0.59
C ASP A 14 -0.92 16.21 -1.69
N GLU A 15 -0.20 15.14 -1.33
CA GLU A 15 0.12 14.06 -2.24
C GLU A 15 -1.14 13.37 -2.79
N GLU A 16 -2.11 13.03 -1.92
CA GLU A 16 -3.34 12.38 -2.35
C GLU A 16 -4.21 13.27 -3.25
N CYS A 17 -4.13 14.60 -3.10
CA CYS A 17 -4.80 15.53 -4.02
C CYS A 17 -4.27 15.45 -5.47
N TRP A 18 -3.07 14.91 -5.69
CA TRP A 18 -2.49 14.80 -7.03
C TRP A 18 -2.93 13.53 -7.78
N PHE A 19 -3.48 12.53 -7.08
CA PHE A 19 -3.87 11.26 -7.68
C PHE A 19 -5.34 11.27 -8.13
N PRO A 20 -5.66 11.12 -9.43
CA PRO A 20 -7.03 11.24 -9.95
C PRO A 20 -8.02 10.21 -9.40
N LYS A 21 -7.54 9.06 -8.92
CA LYS A 21 -8.34 7.98 -8.32
C LYS A 21 -8.32 7.99 -6.79
N ALA A 22 -7.60 8.91 -6.16
CA ALA A 22 -7.58 9.02 -4.71
C ALA A 22 -8.96 9.44 -4.20
N THR A 23 -9.29 8.94 -3.02
CA THR A 23 -10.53 9.25 -2.31
C THR A 23 -10.20 9.61 -0.88
N ASP A 24 -11.12 10.27 -0.17
CA ASP A 24 -10.90 10.57 1.24
C ASP A 24 -10.61 9.29 2.06
N LYS A 25 -11.10 8.12 1.61
CA LYS A 25 -10.79 6.82 2.22
C LYS A 25 -9.36 6.36 1.96
N SER A 26 -8.86 6.47 0.72
CA SER A 26 -7.45 6.12 0.41
C SER A 26 -6.49 6.99 1.19
N PHE A 27 -6.81 8.28 1.36
CA PHE A 27 -6.06 9.19 2.21
C PHE A 27 -6.00 8.71 3.67
N VAL A 28 -7.15 8.33 4.26
CA VAL A 28 -7.19 7.82 5.64
C VAL A 28 -6.41 6.52 5.79
N GLU A 29 -6.52 5.60 4.83
CA GLU A 29 -5.76 4.34 4.85
C GLU A 29 -4.26 4.60 4.81
N LYS A 30 -3.81 5.51 3.95
CA LYS A 30 -2.41 5.96 3.88
C LYS A 30 -1.95 6.63 5.17
N LEU A 31 -2.79 7.47 5.77
CA LEU A 31 -2.51 8.14 7.04
C LEU A 31 -2.36 7.16 8.20
N VAL A 32 -3.25 6.16 8.28
CA VAL A 32 -3.17 5.09 9.27
C VAL A 32 -1.91 4.27 9.05
N SER A 33 -1.60 3.87 7.82
CA SER A 33 -0.36 3.13 7.50
C SER A 33 0.89 3.89 7.93
N ALA A 34 0.95 5.20 7.66
CA ALA A 34 2.11 6.04 7.96
C ALA A 34 2.27 6.37 9.47
N HIS A 35 1.19 6.40 10.25
CA HIS A 35 1.20 6.99 11.60
C HIS A 35 0.58 6.14 12.70
N ASN A 36 0.22 4.88 12.46
CA ASN A 36 -0.40 4.01 13.48
C ASN A 36 0.41 3.89 14.77
N GLU A 37 1.75 3.92 14.68
CA GLU A 37 2.64 3.82 15.85
C GLU A 37 2.89 5.16 16.56
N HIS A 38 2.42 6.28 15.99
CA HIS A 38 2.72 7.60 16.54
C HIS A 38 1.90 7.83 17.82
N PRO A 39 2.51 8.20 18.97
CA PRO A 39 1.82 8.25 20.27
C PRO A 39 0.70 9.30 20.37
N LYS A 40 0.63 10.23 19.41
CA LYS A 40 -0.43 11.25 19.30
C LYS A 40 -1.46 10.98 18.20
N PHE A 41 -1.31 9.89 17.46
CA PHE A 41 -2.28 9.45 16.46
C PHE A 41 -3.11 8.31 17.04
N ILE A 42 -4.42 8.35 16.85
CA ILE A 42 -5.33 7.30 17.29
C ILE A 42 -6.13 6.85 16.07
N LYS A 43 -6.00 5.56 15.74
CA LYS A 43 -6.90 4.89 14.82
C LYS A 43 -8.26 4.73 15.48
N THR A 44 -9.32 5.12 14.80
CA THR A 44 -10.70 4.95 15.27
C THR A 44 -11.19 3.52 15.01
N ASP A 45 -12.10 3.05 15.86
CA ASP A 45 -12.72 1.74 15.68
C ASP A 45 -13.59 1.72 14.41
N PHE A 46 -13.75 0.55 13.79
CA PHE A 46 -14.60 0.35 12.60
C PHE A 46 -16.08 0.78 12.78
N ARG A 47 -16.54 0.95 14.02
CA ARG A 47 -17.89 1.42 14.37
C ARG A 47 -17.94 2.92 14.69
N GLY A 48 -16.80 3.60 14.67
CA GLY A 48 -16.67 5.02 14.93
C GLY A 48 -17.20 5.87 13.77
N ILE A 49 -17.74 7.05 14.11
CA ILE A 49 -18.17 8.05 13.12
C ILE A 49 -16.96 8.84 12.57
N ALA A 50 -15.85 8.83 13.30
CA ALA A 50 -14.62 9.52 12.94
C ALA A 50 -13.65 8.58 12.22
N ASP A 51 -12.90 9.15 11.27
CA ASP A 51 -11.95 8.41 10.41
C ASP A 51 -10.59 8.23 11.09
N PHE A 52 -10.18 9.18 11.95
CA PHE A 52 -9.03 9.09 12.83
C PHE A 52 -9.12 10.15 13.93
N ALA A 53 -8.22 10.10 14.91
CA ALA A 53 -8.11 11.14 15.93
C ALA A 53 -6.68 11.55 16.23
N ILE A 54 -6.50 12.81 16.63
CA ILE A 54 -5.20 13.36 17.03
C ILE A 54 -5.28 13.86 18.46
N ILE A 55 -4.28 13.50 19.27
CA ILE A 55 -4.12 14.01 20.63
C ILE A 55 -3.39 15.36 20.57
N HIS A 56 -4.16 16.43 20.71
CA HIS A 56 -3.64 17.79 20.86
C HIS A 56 -3.35 18.10 22.33
N TYR A 57 -2.64 19.20 22.59
CA TYR A 57 -2.34 19.62 23.97
C TYR A 57 -3.62 19.88 24.80
N ALA A 58 -4.70 20.34 24.14
CA ALA A 58 -5.99 20.62 24.76
C ALA A 58 -6.92 19.39 24.85
N GLY A 59 -6.52 18.24 24.29
CA GLY A 59 -7.31 17.02 24.31
C GLY A 59 -7.32 16.27 22.98
N LYS A 60 -8.00 15.11 22.99
CA LYS A 60 -8.24 14.29 21.79
C LYS A 60 -9.28 14.98 20.89
N VAL A 61 -8.99 15.06 19.59
CA VAL A 61 -9.94 15.54 18.58
C VAL A 61 -10.18 14.43 17.57
N ASP A 62 -11.43 14.05 17.42
CA ASP A 62 -11.90 13.11 16.41
C ASP A 62 -12.16 13.86 15.10
N TYR A 63 -11.54 13.40 14.00
CA TYR A 63 -11.64 14.01 12.68
C TYR A 63 -12.45 13.14 11.73
N SER A 64 -13.27 13.77 10.88
CA SER A 64 -13.81 13.15 9.67
C SER A 64 -13.10 13.73 8.45
N ALA A 65 -12.49 12.85 7.67
CA ALA A 65 -11.76 13.15 6.44
C ALA A 65 -12.69 13.39 5.24
N THR A 66 -13.99 13.20 5.40
CA THR A 66 -14.97 13.39 4.32
C THR A 66 -14.85 14.78 3.68
N LYS A 67 -14.67 14.81 2.35
CA LYS A 67 -14.43 15.97 1.49
C LYS A 67 -13.13 16.73 1.77
N TRP A 68 -12.13 16.12 2.40
CA TRP A 68 -10.85 16.80 2.63
C TRP A 68 -10.10 17.04 1.33
N LEU A 69 -10.05 16.06 0.42
CA LEU A 69 -9.37 16.24 -0.87
C LEU A 69 -10.01 17.37 -1.68
N MET A 70 -11.35 17.40 -1.74
CA MET A 70 -12.10 18.47 -2.40
C MET A 70 -11.83 19.84 -1.77
N LYS A 71 -11.85 19.96 -0.43
CA LYS A 71 -11.59 21.23 0.26
C LYS A 71 -10.15 21.70 0.11
N ASN A 72 -9.20 20.78 0.00
CA ASN A 72 -7.78 21.10 -0.12
C ASN A 72 -7.40 21.49 -1.56
N MET A 73 -8.09 20.93 -2.56
CA MET A 73 -7.99 21.35 -3.96
C MET A 73 -8.74 22.65 -4.26
N ASP A 74 -9.83 22.92 -3.52
CA ASP A 74 -10.73 24.07 -3.70
C ASP A 74 -11.13 24.31 -5.18
N PRO A 75 -11.76 23.30 -5.83
CA PRO A 75 -12.01 23.35 -7.27
C PRO A 75 -13.06 24.42 -7.60
N LEU A 76 -12.67 25.41 -8.40
CA LEU A 76 -13.55 26.44 -8.94
C LEU A 76 -13.84 26.18 -10.42
N ASN A 77 -15.06 26.51 -10.86
CA ASN A 77 -15.41 26.43 -12.27
C ASN A 77 -14.75 27.58 -13.04
N GLU A 78 -13.80 27.23 -13.92
CA GLU A 78 -13.01 28.19 -14.70
C GLU A 78 -13.87 29.18 -15.48
N ASN A 79 -14.96 28.71 -16.09
CA ASN A 79 -15.85 29.56 -16.89
C ASN A 79 -16.51 30.65 -16.05
N VAL A 80 -16.85 30.34 -14.80
CA VAL A 80 -17.44 31.30 -13.87
C VAL A 80 -16.40 32.32 -13.43
N VAL A 81 -15.17 31.88 -13.16
CA VAL A 81 -14.05 32.78 -12.82
C VAL A 81 -13.76 33.75 -13.96
N PHE A 82 -13.67 33.26 -15.21
CA PHE A 82 -13.45 34.11 -16.38
C PHE A 82 -14.59 35.11 -16.60
N LEU A 83 -15.84 34.68 -16.41
CA LEU A 83 -16.99 35.57 -16.51
C LEU A 83 -16.93 36.71 -15.49
N LEU A 84 -16.54 36.40 -14.24
CA LEU A 84 -16.44 37.39 -13.16
C LEU A 84 -15.24 38.33 -13.34
N GLN A 85 -14.12 37.82 -13.87
CA GLN A 85 -12.97 38.63 -14.28
C GLN A 85 -13.33 39.60 -15.42
N ALA A 86 -14.15 39.17 -16.37
CA ALA A 86 -14.65 39.98 -17.48
C ALA A 86 -15.92 40.79 -17.15
N SER A 87 -16.31 40.85 -15.87
CA SER A 87 -17.47 41.61 -15.44
C SER A 87 -17.36 43.09 -15.81
N GLN A 88 -18.48 43.71 -16.20
CA GLN A 88 -18.55 45.15 -16.47
C GLN A 88 -18.60 45.98 -15.18
N ASP A 89 -18.87 45.36 -14.03
CA ASP A 89 -18.80 46.04 -12.73
C ASP A 89 -17.33 46.10 -12.26
N PRO A 90 -16.75 47.32 -12.12
CA PRO A 90 -15.37 47.49 -11.67
C PRO A 90 -15.09 46.84 -10.31
N PHE A 91 -16.07 46.79 -9.40
CA PHE A 91 -15.90 46.18 -8.08
C PHE A 91 -15.72 44.66 -8.20
N VAL A 92 -16.60 44.00 -8.98
CA VAL A 92 -16.52 42.56 -9.23
C VAL A 92 -15.23 42.23 -9.99
N CYS A 93 -14.92 42.97 -11.05
CA CYS A 93 -13.67 42.77 -11.78
C CYS A 93 -12.45 42.89 -10.85
N HIS A 94 -12.44 43.86 -9.94
CA HIS A 94 -11.33 44.03 -9.00
C HIS A 94 -11.19 42.92 -7.96
N ILE A 95 -12.31 42.35 -7.47
CA ILE A 95 -12.27 41.19 -6.55
C ILE A 95 -11.65 39.97 -7.24
N TRP A 96 -12.01 39.74 -8.50
CA TRP A 96 -11.65 38.53 -9.23
C TRP A 96 -10.38 38.66 -10.08
N LYS A 97 -9.78 39.86 -10.16
CA LYS A 97 -8.60 40.16 -10.99
C LYS A 97 -7.42 39.21 -10.77
N ASP A 98 -7.22 38.78 -9.53
CA ASP A 98 -6.11 37.91 -9.08
C ASP A 98 -6.60 36.50 -8.72
N ALA A 99 -7.84 36.13 -9.09
CA ALA A 99 -8.33 34.77 -8.87
C ALA A 99 -7.52 33.78 -9.71
N GLU A 100 -6.61 33.06 -9.06
CA GLU A 100 -5.85 31.96 -9.63
C GLU A 100 -6.69 30.68 -9.57
N ILE A 101 -6.79 29.99 -10.69
CA ILE A 101 -7.51 28.72 -10.79
C ILE A 101 -6.52 27.61 -10.43
N VAL A 102 -6.82 26.86 -9.36
CA VAL A 102 -6.17 25.56 -9.07
C VAL A 102 -6.88 24.51 -9.95
N GLY A 103 -6.58 24.54 -11.24
CA GLY A 103 -7.19 23.65 -12.22
C GLY A 103 -6.40 22.34 -12.33
N MET A 104 -7.11 21.22 -12.52
CA MET A 104 -6.52 20.03 -13.13
C MET A 104 -6.17 20.32 -14.60
N ALA A 105 -5.19 21.20 -14.83
CA ALA A 105 -4.66 21.37 -16.17
C ALA A 105 -3.92 20.08 -16.51
N GLN A 106 -4.62 19.23 -17.28
CA GLN A 106 -4.00 18.18 -18.09
C GLN A 106 -2.69 18.73 -18.65
N GLN A 107 -1.66 17.88 -18.62
CA GLN A 107 -0.41 18.04 -19.34
C GLN A 107 -0.67 18.53 -20.78
N ALA A 108 -0.71 19.84 -20.98
CA ALA A 108 -0.48 20.44 -22.27
C ALA A 108 1.02 20.71 -22.29
N MET A 109 1.78 19.75 -22.83
CA MET A 109 3.12 19.99 -23.31
C MET A 109 3.05 21.10 -24.35
N SER A 110 3.34 22.34 -23.95
CA SER A 110 3.66 23.41 -24.90
C SER A 110 5.04 23.95 -24.57
N ASP A 111 6.01 23.49 -25.35
CA ASP A 111 7.32 24.11 -25.52
C ASP A 111 7.14 25.56 -26.00
N THR A 112 7.21 26.52 -25.08
CA THR A 112 7.51 27.91 -25.44
C THR A 112 8.55 28.46 -24.50
N GLN A 113 9.74 28.67 -25.07
CA GLN A 113 10.82 29.45 -24.50
C GLN A 113 10.35 30.90 -24.25
N PHE A 114 10.91 31.49 -23.18
CA PHE A 114 10.91 32.92 -22.87
C PHE A 114 9.63 33.50 -22.24
N GLY A 115 9.69 33.67 -20.91
CA GLY A 115 8.75 34.51 -20.17
C GLY A 115 8.62 34.07 -18.71
N ALA A 116 9.38 34.71 -17.82
CA ALA A 116 9.20 34.63 -16.38
C ALA A 116 7.85 35.23 -15.96
N ARG A 117 6.78 34.47 -16.16
CA ARG A 117 5.62 34.47 -15.28
C ARG A 117 5.59 33.07 -14.72
N THR A 118 5.71 32.94 -13.40
CA THR A 118 5.42 31.72 -12.63
C THR A 118 4.43 30.85 -13.40
N ARG A 119 4.85 29.66 -13.86
CA ARG A 119 3.97 28.77 -14.64
C ARG A 119 2.65 28.63 -13.89
N LYS A 120 1.61 29.29 -14.41
CA LYS A 120 0.21 29.11 -14.01
C LYS A 120 -0.10 27.63 -14.21
N GLY A 121 -0.16 26.87 -13.13
CA GLY A 121 -0.39 25.42 -13.20
C GLY A 121 0.42 24.57 -12.23
N MET A 122 1.23 25.14 -11.33
CA MET A 122 1.68 24.36 -10.17
C MET A 122 0.49 24.17 -9.24
N PHE A 123 0.05 22.92 -9.04
CA PHE A 123 -1.04 22.54 -8.14
C PHE A 123 -0.71 22.94 -6.70
N ARG A 124 -0.98 24.19 -6.35
CA ARG A 124 -0.82 24.69 -4.99
C ARG A 124 -2.10 24.41 -4.23
N THR A 125 -2.03 23.45 -3.30
CA THR A 125 -3.14 23.14 -2.41
C THR A 125 -3.34 24.25 -1.37
N VAL A 126 -4.55 24.29 -0.80
CA VAL A 126 -4.92 25.26 0.25
C VAL A 126 -4.04 25.11 1.49
N SER A 127 -3.76 23.88 1.91
CA SER A 127 -2.82 23.55 2.99
C SER A 127 -1.41 24.10 2.74
N GLN A 128 -0.85 23.96 1.53
CA GLN A 128 0.49 24.46 1.20
C GLN A 128 0.55 25.99 1.27
N LEU A 129 -0.47 26.67 0.72
CA LEU A 129 -0.62 28.13 0.82
C LEU A 129 -0.61 28.58 2.29
N TYR A 130 -1.45 27.96 3.12
CA TYR A 130 -1.51 28.32 4.55
C TYR A 130 -0.23 27.97 5.30
N LYS A 131 0.44 26.87 4.95
CA LYS A 131 1.71 26.47 5.58
C LYS A 131 2.81 27.49 5.32
N GLU A 132 2.92 28.01 4.10
CA GLU A 132 3.90 29.06 3.77
C GLU A 132 3.59 30.39 4.47
N GLN A 133 2.32 30.79 4.50
CA GLN A 133 1.90 31.99 5.23
C GLN A 133 2.16 31.86 6.73
N LEU A 134 1.86 30.70 7.31
CA LEU A 134 2.12 30.39 8.71
C LEU A 134 3.63 30.41 9.01
N ALA A 135 4.47 29.85 8.13
CA ALA A 135 5.92 29.89 8.30
C ALA A 135 6.45 31.33 8.34
N LYS A 136 6.00 32.20 7.43
CA LYS A 136 6.34 33.63 7.43
C LYS A 136 5.88 34.32 8.72
N LEU A 137 4.64 34.05 9.15
CA LEU A 137 4.12 34.58 10.41
C LEU A 137 4.96 34.11 11.61
N MET A 138 5.33 32.83 11.67
CA MET A 138 6.14 32.28 12.75
C MET A 138 7.54 32.88 12.82
N VAL A 139 8.16 33.20 11.68
CA VAL A 139 9.43 33.95 11.63
C VAL A 139 9.24 35.34 12.24
N THR A 140 8.20 36.07 11.84
CA THR A 140 7.90 37.39 12.41
C THR A 140 7.68 37.31 13.91
N LEU A 141 6.84 36.37 14.38
CA LEU A 141 6.55 36.22 15.81
C LEU A 141 7.80 35.88 16.63
N ARG A 142 8.67 34.98 16.14
CA ARG A 142 9.93 34.61 16.81
C ARG A 142 10.92 35.77 16.95
N ASN A 143 10.87 36.73 16.03
CA ASN A 143 11.73 37.91 16.01
C ASN A 143 11.13 39.12 16.77
N THR A 144 10.00 38.93 17.45
CA THR A 144 9.36 39.98 18.28
C THR A 144 9.41 39.63 19.76
N ASN A 145 9.00 40.58 20.61
CA ASN A 145 8.79 40.33 22.03
C ASN A 145 7.32 39.93 22.29
N PRO A 146 7.03 38.62 22.53
CA PRO A 146 5.66 38.16 22.65
C PRO A 146 5.05 38.53 24.00
N ASN A 147 3.82 39.03 23.96
CA ASN A 147 2.99 39.26 25.15
C ASN A 147 1.79 38.31 25.09
N PHE A 148 1.57 37.53 26.15
CA PHE A 148 0.55 36.49 26.15
C PHE A 148 -0.66 36.88 26.98
N VAL A 149 -1.85 36.76 26.38
CA VAL A 149 -3.13 36.78 27.10
C VAL A 149 -3.76 35.39 26.93
N ARG A 150 -3.91 34.65 28.03
CA ARG A 150 -4.52 33.31 28.02
C ARG A 150 -5.99 33.43 28.42
N CYS A 151 -6.87 33.29 27.45
CA CYS A 151 -8.31 33.26 27.68
C CYS A 151 -8.75 31.90 28.24
N ILE A 152 -9.65 31.91 29.24
CA ILE A 152 -10.19 30.71 29.87
C ILE A 152 -11.71 30.71 29.69
N ILE A 153 -12.25 29.60 29.19
CA ILE A 153 -13.69 29.42 29.03
C ILE A 153 -14.28 29.06 30.39
N PRO A 154 -15.22 29.87 30.93
CA PRO A 154 -15.77 29.63 32.27
C PRO A 154 -16.84 28.54 32.28
N ASN A 155 -17.61 28.36 31.19
CA ASN A 155 -18.62 27.31 31.02
C ASN A 155 -19.02 27.16 29.54
N HIS A 156 -19.49 25.97 29.14
CA HIS A 156 -19.99 25.71 27.79
C HIS A 156 -21.43 26.23 27.54
N GLU A 157 -22.17 26.54 28.59
CA GLU A 157 -23.53 27.10 28.50
C GLU A 157 -23.56 28.56 28.05
N LYS A 158 -22.38 29.21 27.91
CA LYS A 158 -22.23 30.63 27.56
C LYS A 158 -22.94 31.58 28.54
N ARG A 159 -23.09 31.17 29.80
CA ARG A 159 -23.73 31.99 30.85
C ARG A 159 -22.70 32.85 31.58
N ALA A 160 -22.94 34.15 31.67
CA ALA A 160 -22.12 35.04 32.47
C ALA A 160 -22.22 34.69 33.97
N GLY A 161 -21.13 34.87 34.72
CA GLY A 161 -21.07 34.63 36.17
C GLY A 161 -21.08 33.16 36.62
N LYS A 162 -21.31 32.20 35.71
CA LYS A 162 -21.22 30.76 36.00
C LYS A 162 -19.80 30.25 35.70
N ILE A 163 -19.20 29.52 36.64
CA ILE A 163 -17.89 28.88 36.46
C ILE A 163 -18.03 27.38 36.68
N ASP A 164 -17.54 26.61 35.71
CA ASP A 164 -17.40 25.16 35.76
C ASP A 164 -15.96 24.81 36.15
N ALA A 165 -15.78 24.36 37.40
CA ALA A 165 -14.46 24.19 37.99
C ALA A 165 -13.61 23.08 37.32
N PRO A 166 -14.14 21.86 37.05
CA PRO A 166 -13.42 20.85 36.25
C PRO A 166 -12.93 21.37 34.89
N LEU A 167 -13.81 22.05 34.14
CA LEU A 167 -13.47 22.62 32.83
C LEU A 167 -12.33 23.64 32.90
N VAL A 168 -12.37 24.53 33.90
CA VAL A 168 -11.32 25.54 34.11
C VAL A 168 -10.01 24.87 34.55
N LEU A 169 -10.08 23.87 35.43
CA LEU A 169 -8.90 23.16 35.92
C LEU A 169 -8.13 22.46 34.78
N ASP A 170 -8.84 21.79 33.87
CA ASP A 170 -8.23 21.12 32.73
C ASP A 170 -7.58 22.12 31.78
N GLN A 171 -8.23 23.26 31.50
CA GLN A 171 -7.64 24.34 30.72
C GLN A 171 -6.36 24.90 31.35
N LEU A 172 -6.34 25.12 32.67
CA LEU A 172 -5.15 25.64 33.37
C LEU A 172 -3.95 24.69 33.28
N ARG A 173 -4.21 23.37 33.30
CA ARG A 173 -3.20 22.32 33.13
C ARG A 173 -2.71 22.26 31.69
N CYS A 174 -3.61 22.11 30.71
CA CYS A 174 -3.26 21.97 29.30
C CYS A 174 -2.59 23.21 28.72
N ASN A 175 -3.00 24.42 29.12
CA ASN A 175 -2.40 25.67 28.66
C ASN A 175 -1.03 25.97 29.31
N GLY A 176 -0.56 25.11 30.24
CA GLY A 176 0.69 25.28 30.97
C GLY A 176 0.69 26.54 31.85
N VAL A 177 -0.47 26.94 32.39
CA VAL A 177 -0.56 28.15 33.22
C VAL A 177 0.18 27.94 34.53
N LEU A 178 0.06 26.75 35.13
CA LEU A 178 0.73 26.41 36.39
C LEU A 178 2.26 26.39 36.21
N GLU A 179 2.74 25.78 35.13
CA GLU A 179 4.17 25.76 34.75
C GLU A 179 4.67 27.16 34.45
N GLY A 180 3.89 27.97 33.73
CA GLY A 180 4.21 29.37 33.45
C GLY A 180 4.37 30.19 34.74
N ILE A 181 3.41 30.08 35.67
CA ILE A 181 3.50 30.74 36.97
C ILE A 181 4.69 30.22 37.78
N ARG A 182 4.93 28.90 37.78
CA ARG A 182 6.06 28.28 38.49
C ARG A 182 7.40 28.84 37.99
N ILE A 183 7.60 28.90 36.69
CA ILE A 183 8.80 29.46 36.06
C ILE A 183 8.90 30.96 36.35
N CYS A 184 7.82 31.73 36.26
CA CYS A 184 7.84 33.16 36.57
C CYS A 184 8.16 33.44 38.05
N ARG A 185 7.72 32.57 38.97
CA ARG A 185 7.99 32.69 40.41
C ARG A 185 9.40 32.24 40.79
N GLN A 186 9.91 31.18 40.17
CA GLN A 186 11.25 30.65 40.42
C GLN A 186 12.33 31.46 39.70
N GLY A 187 11.99 31.99 38.52
CA GLY A 187 12.88 32.77 37.70
C GLY A 187 12.86 34.26 38.01
N PHE A 188 13.54 34.99 37.12
CA PHE A 188 13.68 36.44 37.17
C PHE A 188 13.19 36.99 35.82
N PRO A 189 11.89 37.29 35.68
CA PRO A 189 11.28 37.63 34.40
C PRO A 189 11.79 38.96 33.84
N ASN A 190 12.18 39.89 34.71
CA ASN A 190 12.65 41.21 34.33
C ASN A 190 14.17 41.20 34.13
N ARG A 191 14.65 41.73 33.01
CA ARG A 191 16.08 41.69 32.64
C ARG A 191 16.50 43.06 32.12
N ILE A 192 17.38 43.74 32.85
CA ILE A 192 17.83 45.09 32.50
C ILE A 192 19.36 45.09 32.28
N PRO A 193 19.87 45.61 31.15
CA PRO A 193 21.30 45.85 30.95
C PRO A 193 21.91 46.78 32.00
N PHE A 194 23.17 46.57 32.37
CA PHE A 194 23.84 47.39 33.39
C PHE A 194 23.81 48.89 33.10
N GLN A 195 24.04 49.28 31.85
CA GLN A 195 24.00 50.68 31.43
C GLN A 195 22.61 51.29 31.64
N GLU A 196 21.55 50.58 31.27
CA GLU A 196 20.17 51.06 31.42
C GLU A 196 19.77 51.15 32.90
N PHE A 197 20.13 50.14 33.71
CA PHE A 197 19.85 50.15 35.14
C PHE A 197 20.51 51.36 35.82
N ARG A 198 21.80 51.58 35.54
CA ARG A 198 22.53 52.74 36.06
C ARG A 198 21.87 54.04 35.60
N GLN A 199 21.65 54.21 34.30
CA GLN A 199 21.09 55.45 33.74
C GLN A 199 19.70 55.78 34.33
N ARG A 200 18.87 54.77 34.59
CA ARG A 200 17.54 54.97 35.19
C ARG A 200 17.61 55.28 36.68
N TYR A 201 18.34 54.49 37.46
CA TYR A 201 18.21 54.48 38.93
C TYR A 201 19.36 55.16 39.67
N GLU A 202 20.40 55.70 39.01
CA GLU A 202 21.50 56.42 39.67
C GLU A 202 21.00 57.65 40.46
N LEU A 203 19.85 58.21 40.08
CA LEU A 203 19.15 59.25 40.84
C LEU A 203 18.78 58.81 42.27
N LEU A 204 18.47 57.54 42.47
CA LEU A 204 18.10 56.99 43.78
C LEU A 204 19.31 56.78 44.68
N THR A 205 20.50 56.67 44.10
CA THR A 205 21.76 56.36 44.81
C THR A 205 22.77 57.49 44.63
N PRO A 206 22.50 58.72 45.12
CA PRO A 206 23.40 59.84 44.95
C PRO A 206 24.74 59.56 45.65
N ASN A 207 25.85 59.94 44.99
CA ASN A 207 27.23 59.82 45.50
C ASN A 207 27.76 58.39 45.71
N VAL A 208 27.00 57.35 45.35
CA VAL A 208 27.45 55.95 45.46
C VAL A 208 28.49 55.60 44.40
N ILE A 209 28.35 56.16 43.19
CA ILE A 209 29.31 55.97 42.11
C ILE A 209 30.29 57.15 42.06
N PRO A 210 31.60 56.90 42.23
CA PRO A 210 32.64 57.93 42.10
C PRO A 210 32.65 58.58 40.72
N LYS A 211 33.12 59.83 40.66
CA LYS A 211 33.36 60.53 39.39
C LYS A 211 34.51 59.84 38.64
N GLY A 212 34.22 59.29 37.46
CA GLY A 212 35.19 58.59 36.61
C GLY A 212 34.58 57.38 35.90
N PHE A 213 35.40 56.68 35.14
CA PHE A 213 34.99 55.41 34.53
C PHE A 213 34.93 54.30 35.58
N MET A 214 33.85 53.53 35.56
CA MET A 214 33.68 52.32 36.38
C MET A 214 33.01 51.26 35.52
N ASP A 215 33.44 50.01 35.70
CA ASP A 215 32.82 48.86 35.06
C ASP A 215 31.32 48.78 35.39
N GLY A 216 30.50 48.50 34.38
CA GLY A 216 29.04 48.55 34.50
C GLY A 216 28.49 47.56 35.53
N LYS A 217 29.10 46.38 35.65
CA LYS A 217 28.69 45.36 36.62
C LYS A 217 28.97 45.85 38.04
N LYS A 218 30.19 46.29 38.32
CA LYS A 218 30.59 46.82 39.64
C LYS A 218 29.78 48.05 40.05
N ALA A 219 29.48 48.94 39.09
CA ALA A 219 28.63 50.10 39.35
C ALA A 219 27.23 49.68 39.78
N CYS A 220 26.63 48.70 39.08
CA CYS A 220 25.31 48.18 39.44
C CYS A 220 25.31 47.45 40.79
N GLU A 221 26.35 46.67 41.11
CA GLU A 221 26.49 45.99 42.41
C GLU A 221 26.50 47.00 43.57
N LYS A 222 27.27 48.09 43.44
CA LYS A 222 27.28 49.17 44.45
C LYS A 222 25.93 49.88 44.57
N MET A 223 25.26 50.13 43.46
CA MET A 223 23.92 50.74 43.49
C MET A 223 22.92 49.84 44.19
N ILE A 224 22.94 48.53 43.91
CA ILE A 224 22.06 47.54 44.56
C ILE A 224 22.32 47.49 46.07
N GLU A 225 23.58 47.51 46.49
CA GLU A 225 23.97 47.55 47.90
C GLU A 225 23.43 48.82 48.59
N ALA A 226 23.56 49.98 47.94
CA ALA A 226 23.04 51.25 48.46
C ALA A 226 21.51 51.34 48.47
N LEU A 227 20.83 50.60 47.59
CA LEU A 227 19.37 50.45 47.58
C LEU A 227 18.86 49.41 48.59
N GLU A 228 19.78 48.71 49.28
CA GLU A 228 19.46 47.68 50.28
C GLU A 228 18.50 46.59 49.75
N LEU A 229 18.63 46.23 48.47
CA LEU A 229 17.77 45.23 47.86
C LEU A 229 18.10 43.83 48.40
N ASP A 230 17.06 43.08 48.79
CA ASP A 230 17.20 41.69 49.25
C ASP A 230 17.89 40.84 48.15
N PRO A 231 19.00 40.15 48.45
CA PRO A 231 19.67 39.23 47.55
C PRO A 231 18.76 38.17 46.92
N ASN A 232 17.61 37.81 47.49
CA ASN A 232 16.66 36.88 46.88
C ASN A 232 15.88 37.48 45.70
N LEU A 233 15.78 38.80 45.62
CA LEU A 233 14.95 39.52 44.65
C LEU A 233 15.65 39.77 43.31
N PHE A 234 16.98 39.64 43.25
CA PHE A 234 17.76 39.89 42.04
C PHE A 234 18.89 38.86 41.81
N ARG A 235 19.40 38.77 40.59
CA ARG A 235 20.66 38.10 40.25
C ARG A 235 21.46 38.96 39.28
N VAL A 236 22.75 39.15 39.53
CA VAL A 236 23.66 39.87 38.63
C VAL A 236 24.27 38.87 37.64
N GLY A 237 23.99 39.05 36.35
CA GLY A 237 24.56 38.23 35.29
C GLY A 237 25.89 38.78 34.76
N GLN A 238 26.18 38.47 33.49
CA GLN A 238 27.40 38.94 32.83
C GLN A 238 27.28 40.35 32.23
N SER A 239 26.10 40.70 31.71
CA SER A 239 25.82 42.01 31.08
C SER A 239 24.50 42.65 31.54
N LYS A 240 23.70 41.92 32.31
CA LYS A 240 22.34 42.29 32.73
C LYS A 240 22.10 41.91 34.18
N ILE A 241 21.19 42.63 34.82
CA ILE A 241 20.61 42.31 36.12
C ILE A 241 19.24 41.70 35.88
N PHE A 242 18.95 40.66 36.64
CA PHE A 242 17.71 39.91 36.57
C PHE A 242 16.92 40.17 37.84
N PHE A 243 15.68 40.61 37.73
CA PHE A 243 14.80 40.94 38.85
C PHE A 243 13.57 40.04 38.89
N ARG A 244 13.10 39.75 40.11
CA ARG A 244 11.77 39.17 40.32
C ARG A 244 10.68 40.19 39.94
N ALA A 245 9.45 39.69 39.78
CA ALA A 245 8.29 40.55 39.56
C ALA A 245 8.09 41.51 40.75
N GLY A 246 7.65 42.74 40.47
CA GLY A 246 7.39 43.77 41.48
C GLY A 246 8.58 44.66 41.84
N VAL A 247 9.82 44.15 41.81
CA VAL A 247 11.02 44.91 42.24
C VAL A 247 11.22 46.19 41.41
N LEU A 248 11.15 46.07 40.09
CA LEU A 248 11.30 47.23 39.20
C LEU A 248 10.15 48.24 39.34
N ALA A 249 8.93 47.77 39.61
CA ALA A 249 7.79 48.67 39.80
C ALA A 249 8.01 49.55 41.03
N HIS A 250 8.51 48.96 42.11
CA HIS A 250 8.86 49.71 43.32
C HIS A 250 10.02 50.70 43.08
N LEU A 251 11.07 50.29 42.36
CA LEU A 251 12.17 51.20 42.01
C LEU A 251 11.73 52.37 41.10
N GLU A 252 10.80 52.13 40.16
CA GLU A 252 10.23 53.23 39.35
C GLU A 252 9.37 54.16 40.20
N GLU A 253 8.60 53.64 41.16
CA GLU A 253 7.78 54.45 42.06
C GLU A 253 8.64 55.39 42.93
N GLU A 254 9.70 54.86 43.56
CA GLU A 254 10.67 55.66 44.32
C GLU A 254 11.36 56.72 43.44
N ARG A 255 11.69 56.34 42.20
CA ARG A 255 12.30 57.24 41.22
C ARG A 255 11.35 58.37 40.84
N ASP A 256 10.08 58.06 40.60
CA ASP A 256 9.05 59.04 40.26
C ASP A 256 8.81 60.03 41.41
N TYR A 257 8.87 59.59 42.67
CA TYR A 257 8.83 60.51 43.81
C TYR A 257 9.99 61.52 43.79
N LYS A 258 11.22 61.06 43.54
CA LYS A 258 12.40 61.95 43.45
C LYS A 258 12.33 62.89 42.26
N ILE A 259 11.89 62.39 41.10
CA ILE A 259 11.71 63.21 39.89
C ILE A 259 10.63 64.26 40.14
N THR A 260 9.52 63.91 40.80
CA THR A 260 8.41 64.84 41.06
C THR A 260 8.89 66.07 41.82
N ASP A 261 9.69 65.91 42.87
CA ASP A 261 10.26 67.03 43.64
C ASP A 261 11.19 67.92 42.78
N LEU A 262 12.06 67.31 41.96
CA LEU A 262 12.91 68.04 41.02
C LEU A 262 12.10 68.80 39.97
N ILE A 263 11.05 68.19 39.44
CA ILE A 263 10.18 68.80 38.43
C ILE A 263 9.40 69.97 39.02
N VAL A 264 8.93 69.88 40.27
CA VAL A 264 8.27 71.01 40.95
C VAL A 264 9.22 72.20 41.08
N ASN A 265 10.47 71.96 41.46
CA ASN A 265 11.51 73.00 41.55
C ASN A 265 11.84 73.61 40.18
N PHE A 266 11.98 72.77 39.14
CA PHE A 266 12.18 73.22 37.77
C PHE A 266 11.00 74.08 37.27
N GLN A 267 9.77 73.62 37.48
CA GLN A 267 8.57 74.36 37.12
C GLN A 267 8.49 75.71 37.85
N ALA A 268 8.87 75.77 39.13
CA ALA A 268 8.94 77.02 39.89
C ALA A 268 9.95 78.00 39.26
N TYR A 269 11.13 77.53 38.84
CA TYR A 269 12.12 78.34 38.15
C TYR A 269 11.62 78.87 36.80
N CYS A 270 11.01 78.00 35.97
CA CYS A 270 10.41 78.39 34.69
C CYS A 270 9.31 79.44 34.87
N ARG A 271 8.38 79.22 35.82
CA ARG A 271 7.33 80.19 36.17
C ARG A 271 7.94 81.50 36.67
N GLY A 272 9.00 81.44 37.45
CA GLY A 272 9.75 82.62 37.92
C GLY A 272 10.36 83.44 36.78
N ILE A 273 11.01 82.80 35.81
CA ILE A 273 11.54 83.50 34.61
C ILE A 273 10.42 84.15 33.81
N LEU A 274 9.33 83.42 33.54
CA LEU A 274 8.19 83.94 32.79
C LEU A 274 7.55 85.13 33.51
N ALA A 275 7.36 85.04 34.83
CA ALA A 275 6.83 86.12 35.65
C ALA A 275 7.71 87.37 35.60
N ARG A 276 9.04 87.23 35.74
CA ARG A 276 9.99 88.36 35.66
C ARG A 276 10.01 89.01 34.28
N ARG A 277 9.95 88.23 33.19
CA ARG A 277 9.82 88.76 31.82
C ARG A 277 8.50 89.54 31.65
N ASN A 278 7.39 88.98 32.14
CA ASN A 278 6.09 89.65 32.09
C ASN A 278 6.07 90.94 32.94
N TYR A 279 6.71 90.93 34.11
CA TYR A 279 6.87 92.11 34.94
C TYR A 279 7.66 93.21 34.23
N GLN A 280 8.81 92.88 33.62
CA GLN A 280 9.59 93.83 32.82
C GLN A 280 8.77 94.41 31.66
N LYS A 281 8.00 93.58 30.96
CA LYS A 281 7.09 94.04 29.90
C LYS A 281 6.05 95.04 30.43
N ARG A 282 5.45 94.77 31.61
CA ARG A 282 4.51 95.70 32.26
C ARG A 282 5.17 97.00 32.71
N LEU A 283 6.40 96.94 33.22
CA LEU A 283 7.16 98.14 33.61
C LEU A 283 7.47 99.02 32.40
N GLN A 284 7.89 98.42 31.28
CA GLN A 284 8.08 99.12 30.01
C GLN A 284 6.77 99.73 29.51
N GLN A 285 5.65 99.01 29.60
CA GLN A 285 4.32 99.54 29.26
C GLN A 285 3.93 100.74 30.12
N LEU A 286 4.16 100.70 31.44
CA LEU A 286 3.88 101.83 32.34
C LEU A 286 4.71 103.06 31.97
N ASN A 287 6.00 102.89 31.69
CA ASN A 287 6.86 103.98 31.23
C ASN A 287 6.41 104.53 29.88
N ALA A 288 6.07 103.64 28.93
CA ALA A 288 5.53 104.04 27.64
C ALA A 288 4.22 104.82 27.77
N ILE A 289 3.30 104.41 28.64
CA ILE A 289 2.03 105.12 28.92
C ILE A 289 2.32 106.55 29.40
N ARG A 290 3.25 106.74 30.35
CA ARG A 290 3.62 108.08 30.84
C ARG A 290 4.22 108.97 29.74
N ILE A 291 5.10 108.40 28.92
CA ILE A 291 5.70 109.10 27.78
C ILE A 291 4.63 109.48 26.76
N ILE A 292 3.70 108.57 26.43
CA ILE A 292 2.58 108.83 25.53
C ILE A 292 1.70 109.94 26.08
N GLN A 293 1.30 109.89 27.35
CA GLN A 293 0.48 110.93 27.99
C GLN A 293 1.15 112.32 27.91
N ARG A 294 2.45 112.39 28.24
CA ARG A 294 3.24 113.63 28.16
C ARG A 294 3.34 114.14 26.71
N ASN A 295 3.61 113.25 25.75
CA ASN A 295 3.71 113.59 24.33
C ASN A 295 2.36 114.03 23.76
N CYS A 296 1.25 113.39 24.12
CA CYS A 296 -0.10 113.84 23.75
C CYS A 296 -0.38 115.24 24.29
N SER A 297 -0.01 115.51 25.53
CA SER A 297 -0.16 116.84 26.15
C SER A 297 0.69 117.90 25.44
N ALA A 298 1.93 117.57 25.11
CA ALA A 298 2.81 118.46 24.33
C ALA A 298 2.28 118.69 22.91
N TYR A 299 1.80 117.64 22.23
CA TYR A 299 1.21 117.73 20.91
C TYR A 299 -0.04 118.62 20.89
N LEU A 300 -0.93 118.51 21.89
CA LEU A 300 -2.10 119.39 22.00
C LEU A 300 -1.72 120.87 22.10
N LYS A 301 -0.59 121.21 22.73
CA LYS A 301 -0.04 122.57 22.78
C LYS A 301 0.63 122.98 21.45
N LEU A 302 1.41 122.08 20.85
CA LEU A 302 2.24 122.36 19.68
C LEU A 302 1.47 122.30 18.34
N ARG A 303 0.37 121.56 18.24
CA ARG A 303 -0.35 121.30 16.96
C ARG A 303 -0.83 122.58 16.26
N ASN A 304 -1.15 123.62 17.04
CA ASN A 304 -1.62 124.90 16.55
C ASN A 304 -0.48 125.93 16.39
N TRP A 305 0.75 125.60 16.81
CA TRP A 305 1.91 126.49 16.71
C TRP A 305 2.48 126.48 15.28
N GLN A 306 2.62 127.67 14.69
CA GLN A 306 2.97 127.83 13.27
C GLN A 306 4.37 127.29 12.93
N TRP A 307 5.36 127.53 13.81
CA TRP A 307 6.72 127.01 13.63
C TRP A 307 6.80 125.49 13.66
N TRP A 308 6.00 124.84 14.51
CA TRP A 308 5.91 123.37 14.56
C TRP A 308 5.30 122.81 13.27
N ARG A 309 4.23 123.44 12.75
CA ARG A 309 3.64 123.07 11.45
C ARG A 309 4.64 123.17 10.31
N LEU A 310 5.43 124.25 10.25
CA LEU A 310 6.49 124.41 9.26
C LEU A 310 7.54 123.28 9.39
N TYR A 311 8.05 123.06 10.60
CA TYR A 311 9.02 121.99 10.87
C TYR A 311 8.53 120.60 10.44
N THR A 312 7.28 120.23 10.78
CA THR A 312 6.72 118.93 10.40
C THR A 312 6.51 118.75 8.90
N LYS A 313 6.25 119.83 8.14
CA LYS A 313 6.14 119.78 6.67
C LYS A 313 7.50 119.73 5.98
N VAL A 314 8.51 120.41 6.54
CA VAL A 314 9.83 120.53 5.92
C VAL A 314 10.73 119.35 6.28
N LYS A 315 10.64 118.79 7.49
CA LYS A 315 11.52 117.70 7.96
C LYS A 315 11.50 116.44 7.07
N PRO A 316 10.35 115.95 6.57
CA PRO A 316 10.34 114.79 5.65
C PRO A 316 11.01 115.08 4.30
N LEU A 317 11.05 116.34 3.86
CA LEU A 317 11.73 116.73 2.61
C LEU A 317 13.26 116.70 2.75
N LEU A 318 13.78 116.52 3.96
CA LEU A 318 15.21 116.40 4.28
C LEU A 318 15.67 114.93 4.45
N GLU A 319 14.92 113.97 3.89
CA GLU A 319 14.96 112.51 4.11
C GLU A 319 16.29 111.77 3.82
N VAL A 320 17.31 112.47 3.33
CA VAL A 320 18.59 111.88 2.88
C VAL A 320 19.33 111.13 4.00
N THR A 321 19.15 111.50 5.26
CA THR A 321 19.88 110.92 6.40
C THR A 321 19.36 109.56 6.90
N LYS A 322 18.16 109.12 6.51
CA LYS A 322 17.58 107.82 6.96
C LYS A 322 17.70 106.68 5.95
N GLN A 323 18.23 106.95 4.76
CA GLN A 323 18.36 105.93 3.72
C GLN A 323 19.53 104.98 3.99
N GLU A 324 20.66 105.47 4.50
CA GLU A 324 21.84 104.65 4.83
C GLU A 324 21.57 103.63 5.96
N GLU A 325 20.87 104.03 7.03
CA GLU A 325 20.48 103.10 8.11
C GLU A 325 19.52 102.00 7.63
N LYS A 326 18.63 102.31 6.68
CA LYS A 326 17.73 101.31 6.08
C LYS A 326 18.49 100.38 5.14
N LEU A 327 19.46 100.91 4.40
CA LEU A 327 20.27 100.13 3.47
C LEU A 327 21.12 99.10 4.23
N THR A 328 21.80 99.53 5.29
CA THR A 328 22.59 98.64 6.17
C THR A 328 21.74 97.55 6.83
N GLN A 329 20.54 97.88 7.36
CA GLN A 329 19.62 96.86 7.88
C GLN A 329 19.19 95.84 6.82
N LYS A 330 18.93 96.30 5.59
CA LYS A 330 18.55 95.41 4.48
C LYS A 330 19.71 94.53 4.03
N GLU A 331 20.93 95.03 4.05
CA GLU A 331 22.14 94.26 3.76
C GLU A 331 22.38 93.17 4.82
N ASP A 332 22.22 93.46 6.10
CA ASP A 332 22.35 92.48 7.18
C ASP A 332 21.27 91.39 7.12
N GLU A 333 20.00 91.77 6.89
CA GLU A 333 18.90 90.82 6.68
C GLU A 333 19.19 89.89 5.48
N LEU A 334 19.66 90.47 4.37
CA LEU A 334 19.95 89.74 3.15
C LEU A 334 21.14 88.78 3.33
N LYS A 335 22.15 89.18 4.11
CA LYS A 335 23.27 88.31 4.50
C LYS A 335 22.80 87.12 5.34
N GLN A 336 21.99 87.36 6.38
CA GLN A 336 21.46 86.28 7.23
C GLN A 336 20.57 85.30 6.47
N VAL A 337 19.75 85.80 5.54
CA VAL A 337 18.89 84.95 4.71
C VAL A 337 19.74 84.11 3.74
N ARG A 338 20.78 84.69 3.14
CA ARG A 338 21.70 83.95 2.27
C ARG A 338 22.44 82.84 3.02
N GLU A 339 23.00 83.14 4.19
CA GLU A 339 23.69 82.13 5.01
C GLU A 339 22.75 80.98 5.43
N LYS A 340 21.50 81.31 5.80
CA LYS A 340 20.48 80.29 6.10
C LYS A 340 20.14 79.47 4.87
N LEU A 341 19.94 80.10 3.72
CA LEU A 341 19.64 79.41 2.46
C LEU A 341 20.76 78.44 2.10
N ASP A 342 22.02 78.88 2.15
CA ASP A 342 23.19 78.03 1.89
C ASP A 342 23.27 76.84 2.85
N SER A 343 23.02 77.07 4.16
CA SER A 343 23.02 75.99 5.15
C SER A 343 21.92 74.96 4.90
N GLN A 344 20.73 75.42 4.50
CA GLN A 344 19.58 74.56 4.21
C GLN A 344 19.81 73.78 2.92
N MET A 345 20.33 74.42 1.88
CA MET A 345 20.68 73.76 0.62
C MET A 345 21.69 72.62 0.85
N ARG A 346 22.76 72.87 1.62
CA ARG A 346 23.74 71.82 1.97
C ARG A 346 23.09 70.65 2.72
N SER A 347 22.20 70.94 3.67
CA SER A 347 21.50 69.87 4.40
C SER A 347 20.53 69.10 3.50
N SER A 348 19.85 69.76 2.57
CA SER A 348 18.94 69.12 1.59
C SER A 348 19.73 68.18 0.68
N GLU A 349 20.86 68.64 0.13
CA GLU A 349 21.74 67.83 -0.70
C GLU A 349 22.28 66.60 0.05
N GLU A 350 22.62 66.76 1.34
CA GLU A 350 23.06 65.63 2.16
C GLU A 350 21.93 64.60 2.38
N TYR A 351 20.71 65.06 2.67
CA TYR A 351 19.57 64.17 2.84
C TYR A 351 19.16 63.48 1.54
N GLU A 352 19.20 64.19 0.41
CA GLU A 352 18.97 63.62 -0.92
C GLU A 352 19.99 62.54 -1.25
N ARG A 353 21.28 62.78 -0.96
CA ARG A 353 22.32 61.76 -1.14
C ARG A 353 22.08 60.53 -0.26
N ARG A 354 21.71 60.71 1.02
CA ARG A 354 21.39 59.58 1.92
C ARG A 354 20.16 58.81 1.47
N LEU A 355 19.13 59.51 0.97
CA LEU A 355 17.94 58.88 0.41
C LEU A 355 18.29 58.05 -0.82
N GLN A 356 19.14 58.58 -1.71
CA GLN A 356 19.55 57.86 -2.90
C GLN A 356 20.28 56.56 -2.55
N VAL A 357 21.23 56.60 -1.61
CA VAL A 357 21.94 55.39 -1.14
C VAL A 357 20.95 54.36 -0.59
N ALA A 358 19.98 54.78 0.22
CA ALA A 358 18.98 53.86 0.77
C ALA A 358 18.04 53.26 -0.30
N VAL A 359 17.71 54.04 -1.34
CA VAL A 359 16.93 53.55 -2.49
C VAL A 359 17.74 52.55 -3.31
N ASP A 360 19.02 52.82 -3.55
CA ASP A 360 19.91 51.92 -4.27
C ASP A 360 20.09 50.60 -3.50
N GLU A 361 20.32 50.65 -2.18
CA GLU A 361 20.37 49.45 -1.32
C GLU A 361 19.06 48.66 -1.36
N LYS A 362 17.91 49.33 -1.31
CA LYS A 362 16.59 48.68 -1.42
C LYS A 362 16.45 47.97 -2.77
N ASN A 363 16.82 48.63 -3.87
CA ASN A 363 16.73 48.06 -5.21
C ASN A 363 17.64 46.85 -5.37
N MET A 364 18.88 46.93 -4.87
CA MET A 364 19.81 45.79 -4.85
C MET A 364 19.25 44.60 -4.07
N LEU A 365 18.68 44.83 -2.89
CA LEU A 365 18.05 43.78 -2.09
C LEU A 365 16.82 43.18 -2.79
N GLN A 366 16.06 44.00 -3.53
CA GLN A 366 14.91 43.54 -4.31
C GLN A 366 15.35 42.67 -5.49
N GLU A 367 16.43 43.03 -6.18
CA GLU A 367 17.03 42.21 -7.24
C GLU A 367 17.57 40.89 -6.70
N GLN A 368 18.28 40.92 -5.57
CA GLN A 368 18.75 39.70 -4.89
C GLN A 368 17.58 38.79 -4.49
N LEU A 369 16.51 39.37 -3.94
CA LEU A 369 15.31 38.62 -3.58
C LEU A 369 14.67 37.98 -4.82
N GLN A 370 14.58 38.70 -5.93
CA GLN A 370 14.04 38.17 -7.19
C GLN A 370 14.88 37.00 -7.72
N ALA A 371 16.21 37.13 -7.69
CA ALA A 371 17.12 36.06 -8.10
C ALA A 371 17.01 34.81 -7.20
N GLU A 372 16.90 34.99 -5.88
CA GLU A 372 16.68 33.89 -4.93
C GLU A 372 15.31 33.21 -5.12
N VAL A 373 14.27 33.98 -5.46
CA VAL A 373 12.95 33.44 -5.80
C VAL A 373 13.01 32.59 -7.07
N GLU A 374 13.74 33.05 -8.09
CA GLU A 374 13.96 32.30 -9.33
C GLU A 374 14.76 31.01 -9.08
N LEU A 375 15.84 31.07 -8.31
CA LEU A 375 16.61 29.89 -7.89
C LEU A 375 15.76 28.89 -7.09
N CYS A 376 14.91 29.38 -6.18
CA CYS A 376 13.97 28.53 -5.46
C CYS A 376 12.97 27.86 -6.43
N ALA A 377 12.43 28.58 -7.41
CA ALA A 377 11.52 28.03 -8.39
C ALA A 377 12.18 26.94 -9.25
N GLU A 378 13.44 27.14 -9.67
CA GLU A 378 14.22 26.12 -10.37
C GLU A 378 14.46 24.87 -9.50
N ALA A 379 14.78 25.07 -8.22
CA ALA A 379 14.95 23.97 -7.27
C ALA A 379 13.64 23.20 -7.03
N GLU A 380 12.51 23.90 -6.94
CA GLU A 380 11.18 23.29 -6.83
C GLU A 380 10.81 22.49 -8.09
N GLU A 381 11.09 23.02 -9.29
CA GLU A 381 10.88 22.28 -10.55
C GLU A 381 11.75 21.02 -10.60
N MET A 382 13.03 21.13 -10.21
CA MET A 382 13.93 19.98 -10.14
C MET A 382 13.41 18.94 -9.13
N ARG A 383 12.92 19.38 -7.97
CA ARG A 383 12.32 18.50 -6.96
C ARG A 383 11.08 17.79 -7.49
N ALA A 384 10.21 18.49 -8.22
CA ALA A 384 9.02 17.92 -8.84
C ALA A 384 9.37 16.87 -9.91
N ARG A 385 10.36 17.15 -10.76
CA ARG A 385 10.85 16.17 -11.75
C ARG A 385 11.43 14.91 -11.08
N LEU A 386 12.21 15.09 -10.01
CA LEU A 386 12.75 13.97 -9.24
C LEU A 386 11.64 13.16 -8.55
N ALA A 387 10.60 13.81 -8.03
CA ALA A 387 9.46 13.13 -7.43
C ALA A 387 8.67 12.31 -8.46
N ALA A 388 8.40 12.86 -9.65
CA ALA A 388 7.77 12.13 -10.75
C ALA A 388 8.62 10.93 -11.19
N ARG A 389 9.94 11.12 -11.36
CA ARG A 389 10.85 10.03 -11.72
C ARG A 389 10.92 8.94 -10.65
N LYS A 390 10.86 9.33 -9.39
CA LYS A 390 10.80 8.40 -8.27
C LYS A 390 9.53 7.54 -8.35
N GLN A 391 8.37 8.15 -8.61
CA GLN A 391 7.12 7.43 -8.75
C GLN A 391 7.15 6.43 -9.91
N GLU A 392 7.66 6.84 -11.09
CA GLU A 392 7.84 5.92 -12.24
C GLU A 392 8.72 4.72 -11.87
N LEU A 393 9.80 4.95 -11.11
CA LEU A 393 10.70 3.88 -10.67
C LEU A 393 10.05 2.97 -9.63
N GLU A 394 9.22 3.51 -8.73
CA GLU A 394 8.43 2.72 -7.77
C GLU A 394 7.41 1.82 -8.48
N GLU A 395 6.74 2.32 -9.53
CA GLU A 395 5.82 1.52 -10.36
C GLU A 395 6.56 0.40 -11.09
N ILE A 396 7.72 0.69 -11.70
CA ILE A 396 8.55 -0.34 -12.36
C ILE A 396 9.03 -1.39 -11.36
N LEU A 397 9.43 -0.99 -10.16
CA LEU A 397 9.84 -1.92 -9.10
C LEU A 397 8.71 -2.87 -8.74
N HIS A 398 7.51 -2.34 -8.53
CA HIS A 398 6.34 -3.14 -8.18
C HIS A 398 5.98 -4.15 -9.29
N ASP A 399 6.02 -3.72 -10.56
CA ASP A 399 5.79 -4.61 -11.70
C ASP A 399 6.85 -5.72 -11.81
N LEU A 400 8.11 -5.41 -11.50
CA LEU A 400 9.20 -6.39 -11.50
C LEU A 400 9.09 -7.37 -10.33
N GLU A 401 8.72 -6.90 -9.14
CA GLU A 401 8.46 -7.74 -7.97
C GLU A 401 7.33 -8.73 -8.26
N ALA A 402 6.21 -8.27 -8.81
CA ALA A 402 5.08 -9.14 -9.19
C ALA A 402 5.49 -10.21 -10.22
N ARG A 403 6.32 -9.85 -11.21
CA ARG A 403 6.87 -10.82 -12.18
C ARG A 403 7.80 -11.85 -11.54
N ILE A 404 8.60 -11.44 -10.55
CA ILE A 404 9.46 -12.37 -9.82
C ILE A 404 8.59 -13.36 -9.04
N GLU A 405 7.54 -12.89 -8.35
CA GLU A 405 6.60 -13.77 -7.65
C GLU A 405 5.92 -14.78 -8.59
N GLU A 406 5.48 -14.35 -9.77
CA GLU A 406 4.90 -15.25 -10.79
C GLU A 406 5.91 -16.32 -11.27
N GLU A 407 7.17 -15.95 -11.50
CA GLU A 407 8.22 -16.89 -11.91
C GLU A 407 8.63 -17.84 -10.77
N GLU A 408 8.64 -17.37 -9.52
CA GLU A 408 8.84 -18.21 -8.34
C GLU A 408 7.71 -19.23 -8.20
N GLU A 409 6.45 -18.85 -8.41
CA GLU A 409 5.31 -19.77 -8.40
C GLU A 409 5.40 -20.79 -9.54
N ARG A 410 5.77 -20.38 -10.76
CA ARG A 410 6.03 -21.28 -11.89
C ARG A 410 7.17 -22.27 -11.58
N SER A 411 8.26 -21.78 -11.00
CA SER A 411 9.40 -22.62 -10.59
C SER A 411 8.98 -23.65 -9.54
N ASN A 412 8.20 -23.24 -8.54
CA ASN A 412 7.65 -24.14 -7.52
C ASN A 412 6.73 -25.21 -8.12
N ASN A 413 5.87 -24.83 -9.06
CA ASN A 413 4.99 -25.75 -9.78
C ASN A 413 5.79 -26.77 -10.61
N LEU A 414 6.77 -26.32 -11.39
CA LEU A 414 7.67 -27.21 -12.16
C LEU A 414 8.47 -28.14 -11.24
N THR A 415 8.91 -27.65 -10.09
CA THR A 415 9.63 -28.47 -9.11
C THR A 415 8.73 -29.55 -8.50
N SER A 416 7.46 -29.23 -8.25
CA SER A 416 6.44 -30.19 -7.79
C SER A 416 6.13 -31.25 -8.86
N GLU A 417 5.93 -30.84 -10.10
CA GLU A 417 5.74 -31.75 -11.24
C GLU A 417 6.94 -32.66 -11.47
N LYS A 418 8.16 -32.10 -11.41
CA LYS A 418 9.40 -32.89 -11.48
C LYS A 418 9.44 -33.96 -10.39
N LYS A 419 9.08 -33.64 -9.15
CA LYS A 419 9.02 -34.64 -8.06
C LYS A 419 7.99 -35.74 -8.35
N LYS A 420 6.80 -35.40 -8.86
CA LYS A 420 5.79 -36.38 -9.26
C LYS A 420 6.28 -37.29 -10.38
N LEU A 421 6.91 -36.71 -11.41
CA LEU A 421 7.49 -37.48 -12.51
C LEU A 421 8.64 -38.38 -12.03
N GLN A 422 9.48 -37.90 -11.11
CA GLN A 422 10.53 -38.71 -10.49
C GLN A 422 9.96 -39.89 -9.70
N LEU A 423 8.88 -39.68 -8.93
CA LEU A 423 8.18 -40.78 -8.25
C LEU A 423 7.58 -41.77 -9.24
N ASN A 424 6.91 -41.29 -10.30
CA ASN A 424 6.37 -42.17 -11.33
C ASN A 424 7.47 -42.98 -12.05
N ILE A 425 8.64 -42.38 -12.29
CA ILE A 425 9.79 -43.09 -12.87
C ILE A 425 10.26 -44.19 -11.90
N GLN A 426 10.40 -43.88 -10.60
CA GLN A 426 10.77 -44.88 -9.59
C GLN A 426 9.76 -46.02 -9.52
N ASP A 427 8.46 -45.72 -9.49
CA ASP A 427 7.40 -46.74 -9.47
C ASP A 427 7.45 -47.62 -10.73
N LEU A 428 7.71 -47.03 -11.91
CA LEU A 428 7.85 -47.78 -13.17
C LEU A 428 9.14 -48.61 -13.21
N GLU A 429 10.24 -48.11 -12.64
CA GLU A 429 11.49 -48.85 -12.49
C GLU A 429 11.28 -50.06 -11.57
N GLU A 430 10.59 -49.89 -10.44
CA GLU A 430 10.25 -50.99 -9.52
C GLU A 430 9.32 -52.02 -10.18
N GLN A 431 8.27 -51.57 -10.88
CA GLN A 431 7.40 -52.46 -11.66
C GLN A 431 8.16 -53.22 -12.76
N LEU A 432 9.12 -52.57 -13.41
CA LEU A 432 9.94 -53.22 -14.43
C LEU A 432 10.83 -54.29 -13.80
N GLU A 433 11.46 -54.01 -12.65
CA GLU A 433 12.23 -55.02 -11.91
C GLU A 433 11.37 -56.20 -11.46
N GLU A 434 10.13 -55.95 -10.99
CA GLU A 434 9.18 -57.00 -10.64
C GLU A 434 8.78 -57.86 -11.84
N GLU A 435 8.46 -57.25 -12.98
CA GLU A 435 8.14 -57.95 -14.23
C GLU A 435 9.35 -58.72 -14.79
N GLU A 436 10.56 -58.16 -14.70
CA GLU A 436 11.79 -58.86 -15.08
C GLU A 436 12.03 -60.08 -14.19
N ALA A 437 11.83 -59.96 -12.87
CA ALA A 437 11.91 -61.07 -11.94
C ALA A 437 10.84 -62.15 -12.21
N ALA A 438 9.60 -61.74 -12.48
CA ALA A 438 8.52 -62.63 -12.87
C ALA A 438 8.82 -63.35 -14.19
N ARG A 439 9.38 -62.65 -15.17
CA ARG A 439 9.81 -63.21 -16.45
C ARG A 439 10.95 -64.21 -16.29
N GLN A 440 11.94 -63.92 -15.44
CA GLN A 440 13.01 -64.87 -15.12
C GLN A 440 12.46 -66.15 -14.47
N LYS A 441 11.48 -66.02 -13.56
CA LYS A 441 10.80 -67.15 -12.94
C LYS A 441 10.02 -67.98 -13.96
N LEU A 442 9.26 -67.33 -14.84
CA LEU A 442 8.54 -67.99 -15.94
C LEU A 442 9.51 -68.68 -16.93
N GLN A 443 10.67 -68.09 -17.19
CA GLN A 443 11.70 -68.70 -18.04
C GLN A 443 12.25 -69.98 -17.40
N LEU A 444 12.49 -69.99 -16.08
CA LEU A 444 12.88 -71.18 -15.32
C LEU A 444 11.79 -72.26 -15.36
N GLU A 445 10.53 -71.88 -15.16
CA GLU A 445 9.39 -72.80 -15.26
C GLU A 445 9.25 -73.38 -16.67
N LYS A 446 9.44 -72.57 -17.72
CA LYS A 446 9.45 -73.03 -19.11
C LYS A 446 10.54 -74.08 -19.33
N VAL A 447 11.78 -73.81 -18.89
CA VAL A 447 12.89 -74.78 -19.04
C VAL A 447 12.57 -76.10 -18.31
N GLN A 448 11.94 -76.04 -17.14
CA GLN A 448 11.49 -77.25 -16.44
C GLN A 448 10.37 -77.99 -17.20
N CYS A 449 9.42 -77.28 -17.79
CA CYS A 449 8.38 -77.87 -18.63
C CYS A 449 8.95 -78.49 -19.91
N ASP A 450 9.85 -77.80 -20.62
CA ASP A 450 10.51 -78.32 -21.81
C ASP A 450 11.33 -79.59 -21.50
N ALA A 451 11.98 -79.66 -20.34
CA ALA A 451 12.67 -80.86 -19.88
C ALA A 451 11.71 -82.03 -19.59
N ARG A 452 10.52 -81.75 -19.03
CA ARG A 452 9.46 -82.77 -18.86
C ARG A 452 8.90 -83.23 -20.21
N LEU A 453 8.74 -82.32 -21.15
CA LEU A 453 8.22 -82.61 -22.49
C LEU A 453 9.18 -83.54 -23.24
N LYS A 454 10.50 -83.25 -23.22
CA LYS A 454 11.52 -84.15 -23.79
C LYS A 454 11.49 -85.55 -23.19
N LYS A 455 11.29 -85.66 -21.88
CA LYS A 455 11.20 -86.96 -21.21
C LYS A 455 9.98 -87.76 -21.69
N LEU A 456 8.84 -87.09 -21.88
CA LEU A 456 7.64 -87.70 -22.44
C LEU A 456 7.80 -88.07 -23.93
N GLU A 457 8.54 -87.28 -24.71
CA GLU A 457 8.89 -87.61 -26.09
C GLU A 457 9.77 -88.87 -26.18
N GLU A 458 10.75 -89.02 -25.28
CA GLU A 458 11.58 -90.23 -25.16
C GLU A 458 10.74 -91.46 -24.78
N ASP A 459 9.81 -91.31 -23.83
CA ASP A 459 8.88 -92.38 -23.44
C ASP A 459 7.94 -92.79 -24.59
N CYS A 460 7.46 -91.82 -25.39
CA CYS A 460 6.68 -92.10 -26.60
C CYS A 460 7.48 -92.85 -27.68
N ALA A 461 8.74 -92.47 -27.92
CA ALA A 461 9.59 -93.16 -28.89
C ALA A 461 9.85 -94.63 -28.50
N LEU A 462 10.01 -94.91 -27.20
CA LEU A 462 10.10 -96.28 -26.67
C LEU A 462 8.81 -97.09 -26.90
N MET A 463 7.65 -96.43 -26.73
CA MET A 463 6.34 -97.04 -27.02
C MET A 463 6.13 -97.30 -28.52
N GLU A 464 6.63 -96.43 -29.40
CA GLU A 464 6.60 -96.66 -30.85
C GLU A 464 7.50 -97.83 -31.28
N ASP A 465 8.70 -97.96 -30.70
CA ASP A 465 9.63 -99.02 -31.06
C ASP A 465 9.13 -100.40 -30.62
N THR A 466 8.46 -100.49 -29.46
CA THR A 466 7.77 -101.70 -29.00
C THR A 466 6.57 -102.07 -29.89
N ASN A 467 5.79 -101.09 -30.34
CA ASN A 467 4.67 -101.32 -31.25
C ASN A 467 5.13 -101.82 -32.63
N SER A 468 6.27 -101.32 -33.13
CA SER A 468 6.86 -101.76 -34.41
C SER A 468 7.31 -103.23 -34.40
N LYS A 469 7.79 -103.73 -33.25
CA LYS A 469 8.21 -105.13 -33.07
C LYS A 469 7.02 -106.08 -33.10
N LEU A 470 5.91 -105.71 -32.44
CA LEU A 470 4.67 -106.48 -32.47
C LEU A 470 4.05 -106.56 -33.88
N LEU A 471 4.14 -105.47 -34.67
CA LEU A 471 3.69 -105.45 -36.06
C LEU A 471 4.47 -106.41 -36.97
N LYS A 472 5.77 -106.60 -36.73
CA LYS A 472 6.60 -107.55 -37.50
C LYS A 472 6.27 -109.01 -37.18
N GLU A 473 5.99 -109.34 -35.92
CA GLU A 473 5.60 -110.70 -35.52
C GLU A 473 4.24 -111.11 -36.10
N LYS A 474 3.28 -110.16 -36.18
CA LYS A 474 1.98 -110.40 -36.81
C LYS A 474 2.09 -110.78 -38.29
N LYS A 475 2.98 -110.13 -39.03
CA LYS A 475 3.13 -110.33 -40.49
C LYS A 475 3.69 -111.71 -40.86
N VAL A 476 4.61 -112.24 -40.05
CA VAL A 476 5.20 -113.58 -40.25
C VAL A 476 4.18 -114.69 -39.97
N LEU A 477 3.23 -114.46 -39.06
CA LEU A 477 2.15 -115.41 -38.79
C LEU A 477 1.08 -115.44 -39.90
N GLU A 478 0.81 -114.30 -40.55
CA GLU A 478 -0.12 -114.20 -41.67
C GLU A 478 0.42 -114.91 -42.94
N GLU A 479 1.73 -114.83 -43.23
CA GLU A 479 2.36 -115.55 -44.36
C GLU A 479 2.32 -117.07 -44.19
N ARG A 480 2.51 -117.58 -42.96
CA ARG A 480 2.41 -119.03 -42.66
C ARG A 480 0.99 -119.59 -42.82
N ALA A 481 -0.03 -118.76 -42.64
CA ALA A 481 -1.43 -119.17 -42.83
C ALA A 481 -1.81 -119.25 -44.32
N ALA A 482 -1.19 -118.44 -45.18
CA ALA A 482 -1.44 -118.43 -46.63
C ALA A 482 -0.90 -119.69 -47.34
N ASP A 483 0.30 -120.16 -46.98
CA ASP A 483 0.90 -121.37 -47.58
C ASP A 483 0.13 -122.67 -47.26
N LEU A 484 -0.45 -122.75 -46.06
CA LEU A 484 -1.31 -123.88 -45.64
C LEU A 484 -2.67 -123.87 -46.36
N ALA A 485 -3.17 -122.71 -46.78
CA ALA A 485 -4.42 -122.61 -47.54
C ALA A 485 -4.24 -123.04 -49.01
N GLN A 486 -3.08 -122.80 -49.61
CA GLN A 486 -2.78 -123.17 -51.00
C GLN A 486 -2.57 -124.68 -51.18
N THR A 487 -1.93 -125.35 -50.22
CA THR A 487 -1.74 -126.81 -50.23
C THR A 487 -3.03 -127.60 -50.04
N LEU A 488 -4.02 -127.04 -49.33
CA LEU A 488 -5.34 -127.65 -49.18
C LEU A 488 -6.17 -127.60 -50.49
N ALA A 489 -6.04 -126.52 -51.27
CA ALA A 489 -6.77 -126.34 -52.53
C ALA A 489 -6.31 -127.29 -53.65
N GLU A 490 -5.04 -127.70 -53.67
CA GLU A 490 -4.51 -128.66 -54.66
C GLU A 490 -4.97 -130.11 -54.40
N GLU A 491 -5.23 -130.47 -53.14
CA GLU A 491 -5.74 -131.79 -52.76
C GLU A 491 -7.26 -131.92 -52.96
N GLU A 492 -8.02 -130.81 -52.91
CA GLU A 492 -9.46 -130.80 -53.19
C GLU A 492 -9.80 -131.03 -54.69
N GLU A 493 -8.94 -130.61 -55.62
CA GLU A 493 -9.14 -130.83 -57.07
C GLU A 493 -8.87 -132.29 -57.50
N LYS A 494 -7.92 -133.00 -56.84
CA LYS A 494 -7.69 -134.44 -57.07
C LYS A 494 -8.85 -135.31 -56.57
N ALA A 495 -9.49 -134.93 -55.46
CA ALA A 495 -10.65 -135.64 -54.91
C ALA A 495 -11.90 -135.55 -55.81
N LYS A 496 -12.12 -134.43 -56.49
CA LYS A 496 -13.25 -134.25 -57.43
C LYS A 496 -13.13 -135.08 -58.71
N HIS A 497 -11.92 -135.38 -59.18
CA HIS A 497 -11.71 -136.22 -60.36
C HIS A 497 -11.99 -137.71 -60.09
N LEU A 498 -11.62 -138.20 -58.90
CA LEU A 498 -11.91 -139.58 -58.46
C LEU A 498 -13.40 -139.81 -58.14
N ALA A 499 -14.13 -138.78 -57.67
CA ALA A 499 -15.58 -138.87 -57.43
C ALA A 499 -16.41 -139.04 -58.72
N LYS A 500 -15.97 -138.48 -59.86
CA LYS A 500 -16.66 -138.61 -61.16
C LYS A 500 -16.49 -139.99 -61.81
N LEU A 501 -15.39 -140.70 -61.56
CA LEU A 501 -15.21 -142.08 -62.05
C LEU A 501 -16.02 -143.10 -61.23
N LYS A 502 -16.20 -142.86 -59.93
CA LYS A 502 -16.97 -143.71 -59.00
C LYS A 502 -18.46 -143.75 -59.35
N SER A 503 -19.07 -142.60 -59.63
CA SER A 503 -20.48 -142.46 -60.01
C SER A 503 -20.87 -143.21 -61.30
N LYS A 504 -19.92 -143.46 -62.21
CA LYS A 504 -20.17 -144.15 -63.50
C LYS A 504 -20.14 -145.68 -63.39
N HIS A 505 -19.46 -146.22 -62.37
CA HIS A 505 -19.39 -147.66 -62.10
C HIS A 505 -20.47 -148.13 -61.10
N GLU A 506 -20.94 -147.25 -60.21
CA GLU A 506 -22.07 -147.56 -59.30
C GLU A 506 -23.42 -147.68 -60.05
N SER A 507 -23.60 -146.96 -61.17
CA SER A 507 -24.80 -147.08 -62.03
C SER A 507 -24.89 -148.40 -62.81
N THR A 508 -23.76 -149.06 -63.11
CA THR A 508 -23.73 -150.33 -63.85
C THR A 508 -23.83 -151.56 -62.95
N ILE A 509 -23.55 -151.40 -61.64
CA ILE A 509 -23.73 -152.43 -60.62
C ILE A 509 -25.20 -152.50 -60.14
N ALA A 510 -25.88 -151.34 -60.04
CA ALA A 510 -27.29 -151.26 -59.65
C ALA A 510 -28.26 -151.96 -60.63
N GLU A 511 -28.00 -151.95 -61.94
CA GLU A 511 -28.86 -152.62 -62.94
C GLU A 511 -28.72 -154.15 -62.99
N LEU A 512 -27.60 -154.70 -62.47
CA LEU A 512 -27.37 -156.15 -62.40
C LEU A 512 -27.86 -156.75 -61.06
N GLU A 513 -27.92 -155.96 -59.99
CA GLU A 513 -28.46 -156.36 -58.69
C GLU A 513 -30.01 -156.39 -58.67
N GLU A 514 -30.68 -155.55 -59.47
CA GLU A 514 -32.15 -155.54 -59.59
C GLU A 514 -32.72 -156.75 -60.36
N ARG A 515 -31.92 -157.37 -61.26
CA ARG A 515 -32.30 -158.63 -61.96
C ARG A 515 -32.13 -159.88 -61.10
N LEU A 516 -31.25 -159.86 -60.11
CA LEU A 516 -31.02 -161.01 -59.20
C LEU A 516 -32.06 -161.06 -58.05
N LEU A 517 -32.60 -159.91 -57.64
CA LEU A 517 -33.58 -159.82 -56.55
C LEU A 517 -35.00 -160.25 -56.95
N LYS A 518 -35.39 -160.05 -58.22
CA LYS A 518 -36.68 -160.51 -58.77
C LYS A 518 -36.76 -162.04 -58.93
N ASP A 519 -35.64 -162.69 -59.23
CA ASP A 519 -35.56 -164.16 -59.40
C ASP A 519 -35.53 -164.92 -58.06
N HIS A 520 -35.16 -164.25 -56.95
CA HIS A 520 -35.15 -164.85 -55.62
C HIS A 520 -36.53 -164.80 -54.92
N GLN A 521 -37.36 -163.80 -55.23
CA GLN A 521 -38.69 -163.63 -54.61
C GLN A 521 -39.78 -164.53 -55.23
N GLN A 522 -39.71 -164.88 -56.52
CA GLN A 522 -40.68 -165.81 -57.13
C GLN A 522 -40.43 -167.29 -56.76
N ARG A 523 -39.19 -167.66 -56.41
CA ARG A 523 -38.85 -169.00 -55.93
C ARG A 523 -39.39 -169.30 -54.51
N GLN A 524 -39.54 -168.27 -53.66
CA GLN A 524 -40.07 -168.41 -52.30
C GLN A 524 -41.62 -168.44 -52.23
N GLU A 525 -42.34 -167.98 -53.25
CA GLU A 525 -43.80 -168.11 -53.34
C GLU A 525 -44.25 -169.50 -53.85
N MET A 526 -43.46 -170.16 -54.72
CA MET A 526 -43.73 -171.52 -55.22
C MET A 526 -43.58 -172.62 -54.15
N ASP A 527 -42.65 -172.47 -53.19
CA ASP A 527 -42.45 -173.44 -52.10
C ASP A 527 -43.51 -173.36 -51.00
N ARG A 528 -44.25 -172.23 -50.88
CA ARG A 528 -45.39 -172.10 -49.95
C ARG A 528 -46.67 -172.75 -50.47
N ASN A 529 -46.87 -172.82 -51.78
CA ASN A 529 -48.04 -173.49 -52.38
C ASN A 529 -47.88 -175.01 -52.46
N LYS A 530 -46.65 -175.53 -52.51
CA LYS A 530 -46.37 -176.98 -52.47
C LYS A 530 -46.77 -177.63 -51.13
N ARG A 531 -46.63 -176.91 -50.00
CA ARG A 531 -46.98 -177.41 -48.66
C ARG A 531 -48.47 -177.39 -48.32
N LYS A 532 -49.32 -176.70 -49.09
CA LYS A 532 -50.79 -176.73 -48.91
C LYS A 532 -51.43 -177.92 -49.63
N VAL A 533 -50.87 -178.36 -50.75
CA VAL A 533 -51.37 -179.49 -51.56
C VAL A 533 -51.01 -180.86 -50.96
N GLU A 534 -49.94 -180.94 -50.16
CA GLU A 534 -49.57 -182.18 -49.45
C GLU A 534 -50.51 -182.50 -48.26
N THR A 535 -51.17 -181.50 -47.67
CA THR A 535 -52.19 -181.71 -46.61
C THR A 535 -53.54 -182.18 -47.15
N GLU A 536 -53.97 -181.75 -48.34
CA GLU A 536 -55.24 -182.18 -48.94
C GLU A 536 -55.18 -183.62 -49.51
N VAL A 537 -53.99 -184.12 -49.84
CA VAL A 537 -53.78 -185.50 -50.33
C VAL A 537 -53.79 -186.54 -49.20
N ASN A 538 -53.54 -186.14 -47.95
CA ASN A 538 -53.63 -187.04 -46.79
C ASN A 538 -55.07 -187.18 -46.27
N ASP A 539 -55.89 -186.13 -46.32
CA ASP A 539 -57.32 -186.22 -45.93
C ASP A 539 -58.13 -187.10 -46.90
N LEU A 540 -57.72 -187.17 -48.18
CA LEU A 540 -58.29 -188.09 -49.17
C LEU A 540 -57.87 -189.57 -48.97
N LYS A 541 -56.82 -189.84 -48.18
CA LYS A 541 -56.38 -191.20 -47.87
C LYS A 541 -57.08 -191.79 -46.64
N GLU A 542 -57.54 -190.98 -45.69
CA GLU A 542 -58.30 -191.48 -44.53
C GLU A 542 -59.79 -191.71 -44.86
N GLN A 543 -60.41 -190.88 -45.71
CA GLN A 543 -61.81 -191.08 -46.13
C GLN A 543 -62.02 -192.30 -47.05
N LEU A 544 -60.96 -192.78 -47.71
CA LEU A 544 -60.99 -193.99 -48.54
C LEU A 544 -60.91 -195.28 -47.71
N ASN A 545 -60.30 -195.22 -46.52
CA ASN A 545 -60.16 -196.39 -45.65
C ASN A 545 -61.38 -196.58 -44.74
N GLU A 546 -62.08 -195.52 -44.33
CA GLU A 546 -63.33 -195.65 -43.57
C GLU A 546 -64.50 -196.18 -44.42
N ARG A 547 -64.58 -195.85 -45.72
CA ARG A 547 -65.64 -196.38 -46.59
C ARG A 547 -65.40 -197.82 -47.05
N LYS A 548 -64.15 -198.30 -47.04
CA LYS A 548 -63.84 -199.73 -47.27
C LYS A 548 -64.21 -200.59 -46.06
N LEU A 549 -64.04 -200.06 -44.84
CA LEU A 549 -64.46 -200.75 -43.61
C LEU A 549 -65.99 -200.81 -43.42
N GLN A 550 -66.77 -199.89 -44.01
CA GLN A 550 -68.24 -200.00 -44.04
C GLN A 550 -68.79 -201.03 -45.07
N VAL A 551 -67.96 -201.55 -45.97
CA VAL A 551 -68.37 -202.63 -46.92
C VAL A 551 -68.05 -204.02 -46.35
N GLU A 552 -67.04 -204.13 -45.48
CA GLU A 552 -66.68 -205.42 -44.86
C GLU A 552 -67.55 -205.79 -43.65
N GLU A 553 -68.25 -204.83 -43.02
CA GLU A 553 -69.20 -205.13 -41.93
C GLU A 553 -70.62 -205.53 -42.40
N LEU A 554 -71.01 -205.33 -43.66
CA LEU A 554 -72.36 -205.70 -44.17
C LEU A 554 -72.41 -206.95 -45.08
N GLN A 555 -71.29 -207.69 -45.24
CA GLN A 555 -71.27 -208.97 -45.96
C GLN A 555 -71.03 -210.21 -45.08
N LEU A 556 -70.82 -210.07 -43.76
CA LEU A 556 -70.45 -211.21 -42.89
C LEU A 556 -71.42 -211.51 -41.73
N GLN A 557 -72.65 -210.99 -41.79
CA GLN A 557 -73.80 -211.48 -41.04
C GLN A 557 -74.99 -211.59 -42.03
N LEU A 558 -75.51 -212.79 -42.27
CA LEU A 558 -76.62 -213.37 -41.50
C LEU A 558 -77.89 -212.50 -41.59
N GLY A 559 -78.91 -213.01 -42.29
CA GLY A 559 -80.32 -212.67 -42.05
C GLY A 559 -80.89 -211.57 -42.92
#